data_AF-A0A7R6WNX5-F1
#
_entry.id   AF-A0A7R6WNX5-F1
#
_cell.length_a   1.000
_cell.length_b   1.000
_cell.length_c   1.000
_cell.angle_alpha   90.00
_cell.angle_beta   90.00
_cell.angle_gamma   90.00
#
_symmetry.space_group_name_H-M   'P 1'
#
loop_
_entity.id
_entity.type
_entity.pdbx_description
1 polymer ?
#
loop_
_entity_poly.entity_id
_entity_poly.type
_entity_poly.pdbx_seq_one_letter_code
_entity_poly.pdbx_strand_id
1 'polypeptide(L)'
;MISKGVGKMNEAALWDRINAGRDRMSVAQRRLWDMISIDPEQWIHRTSAGDDLRIWVVALIGRTVISYNDLEHGFDRSNFVRYGEIAQPGWGQSDLEIAVQDVLNELEFGRRTAPIISGAKPGTYPGQGSR
;
A
#
# COMPACT_ATOMS: atom_id res chain seq x y z
N MET A 1 -11.62 30.15 -5.92
CA MET A 1 -11.73 28.74 -5.47
C MET A 1 -10.44 28.37 -4.79
N ILE A 2 -10.46 28.24 -3.47
CA ILE A 2 -9.29 27.90 -2.65
C ILE A 2 -9.07 26.39 -2.75
N SER A 3 -8.01 25.99 -3.44
CA SER A 3 -7.46 24.64 -3.38
C SER A 3 -7.04 24.39 -1.93
N LYS A 4 -7.79 23.56 -1.20
CA LYS A 4 -7.31 23.01 0.06
C LYS A 4 -6.09 22.16 -0.28
N GLY A 5 -4.91 22.58 0.17
CA GLY A 5 -3.73 21.72 0.11
C GLY A 5 -4.08 20.39 0.77
N VAL A 6 -4.02 19.31 -0.01
CA VAL A 6 -4.13 17.94 0.50
C VAL A 6 -2.95 17.76 1.45
N GLY A 7 -3.23 17.77 2.74
CA GLY A 7 -2.19 17.63 3.76
C GLY A 7 -1.56 16.24 3.64
N LYS A 8 -0.26 16.20 3.33
CA LYS A 8 0.58 14.99 3.38
C LYS A 8 0.34 14.27 4.71
N MET A 9 0.25 12.94 4.71
CA MET A 9 0.06 12.18 5.94
C MET A 9 1.23 12.42 6.87
N ASN A 10 0.93 12.88 8.09
CA ASN A 10 1.93 12.96 9.15
C ASN A 10 1.91 11.68 9.99
N GLU A 11 2.98 11.45 10.74
CA GLU A 11 3.17 10.22 11.49
C GLU A 11 2.08 10.00 12.55
N ALA A 12 1.64 11.05 13.25
CA ALA A 12 0.60 10.95 14.28
C ALA A 12 -0.74 10.47 13.70
N ALA A 13 -1.17 11.05 12.56
CA ALA A 13 -2.39 10.64 11.88
C ALA A 13 -2.28 9.23 11.28
N LEU A 14 -1.08 8.80 10.87
CA LEU A 14 -0.83 7.43 10.46
C LEU A 14 -0.99 6.46 11.65
N TRP A 15 -0.44 6.82 12.82
CA TRP A 15 -0.62 6.03 14.04
C TRP A 15 -2.09 5.86 14.41
N ASP A 16 -2.91 6.91 14.29
CA ASP A 16 -4.36 6.80 14.53
C ASP A 16 -5.01 5.76 13.60
N ARG A 17 -4.61 5.73 12.32
CA ARG A 17 -5.11 4.74 11.35
C ARG A 17 -4.62 3.32 11.67
N ILE A 18 -3.36 3.17 12.07
CA ILE A 18 -2.80 1.88 12.49
C ILE A 18 -3.57 1.35 13.70
N ASN A 19 -3.78 2.19 14.72
CA ASN A 19 -4.49 1.81 15.94
C ASN A 19 -5.94 1.42 15.63
N ALA A 20 -6.65 2.21 14.83
CA ALA A 20 -8.02 1.92 14.44
C ALA A 20 -8.14 0.57 13.68
N GLY A 21 -7.20 0.26 12.78
CA GLY A 21 -7.16 -1.02 12.09
C GLY A 21 -6.83 -2.18 13.04
N ARG A 22 -5.84 -2.00 13.92
CA ARG A 22 -5.45 -2.99 14.92
C ARG A 22 -6.60 -3.35 15.86
N ASP A 23 -7.43 -2.38 16.24
CA ASP A 23 -8.61 -2.62 17.08
C ASP A 23 -9.64 -3.54 16.39
N ARG A 24 -9.79 -3.43 15.07
CA ARG A 24 -10.71 -4.26 14.26
C ARG A 24 -10.16 -5.64 13.91
N MET A 25 -8.87 -5.89 14.11
CA MET A 25 -8.25 -7.19 13.82
C MET A 25 -8.80 -8.32 14.71
N SER A 26 -9.03 -9.47 14.11
CA SER A 26 -9.19 -10.76 14.78
C SER A 26 -7.93 -11.19 15.53
N VAL A 27 -8.05 -12.21 16.39
CA VAL A 27 -6.90 -12.76 17.14
C VAL A 27 -5.79 -13.25 16.21
N ALA A 28 -6.13 -13.91 15.09
CA ALA A 28 -5.14 -14.38 14.13
C ALA A 28 -4.42 -13.21 13.44
N GLN A 29 -5.18 -12.19 13.01
CA GLN A 29 -4.61 -10.97 12.42
C GLN A 29 -3.69 -10.24 13.40
N ARG A 30 -4.08 -10.10 14.68
CA ARG A 30 -3.22 -9.46 15.69
C ARG A 30 -1.93 -10.21 15.93
N ARG A 31 -1.96 -11.54 16.02
CA ARG A 31 -0.75 -12.36 16.18
C ARG A 31 0.20 -12.20 15.01
N LEU A 32 -0.32 -12.15 13.78
CA LEU A 32 0.50 -11.87 12.61
C LEU A 32 1.05 -10.44 12.67
N TRP A 33 0.19 -9.46 12.92
CA TRP A 33 0.56 -8.04 13.00
C TRP A 33 1.69 -7.82 14.00
N ASP A 34 1.56 -8.32 15.23
CA ASP A 34 2.57 -8.18 16.29
C ASP A 34 3.94 -8.80 15.90
N MET A 35 3.97 -9.72 14.92
CA MET A 35 5.20 -10.34 14.40
C MET A 35 5.83 -9.55 13.24
N ILE A 36 5.02 -8.90 12.41
CA ILE A 36 5.48 -8.27 11.15
C ILE A 36 5.55 -6.74 11.22
N SER A 37 4.86 -6.13 12.19
CA SER A 37 4.80 -4.68 12.34
C SER A 37 6.15 -4.10 12.67
N ILE A 38 6.41 -2.92 12.12
CA ILE A 38 7.54 -2.07 12.49
C ILE A 38 7.00 -0.68 12.87
N ASP A 39 7.85 0.14 13.49
CA ASP A 39 7.56 1.57 13.58
C ASP A 39 7.42 2.15 12.16
N PRO A 40 6.48 3.06 11.91
CA PRO A 40 6.28 3.63 10.59
C PRO A 40 7.56 4.29 10.05
N GLU A 41 7.98 3.86 8.86
CA GLU A 41 9.17 4.38 8.18
C GLU A 41 8.80 4.98 6.82
N GLN A 42 9.42 6.10 6.44
CA GLN A 42 9.25 6.63 5.08
C GLN A 42 10.26 6.03 4.11
N TRP A 43 9.78 5.19 3.20
CA TRP A 43 10.56 4.59 2.13
C TRP A 43 10.37 5.34 0.82
N ILE A 44 11.30 5.13 -0.11
CA ILE A 44 11.28 5.76 -1.44
C ILE A 44 10.71 4.77 -2.46
N HIS A 45 9.86 5.25 -3.35
CA HIS A 45 9.58 4.59 -4.63
C HIS A 45 10.13 5.45 -5.75
N ARG A 46 11.04 4.88 -6.55
CA ARG A 46 11.61 5.55 -7.70
C ARG A 46 10.70 5.43 -8.91
N THR A 47 10.34 6.57 -9.50
CA THR A 47 9.58 6.60 -10.74
C THR A 47 10.52 6.83 -11.93
N SER A 48 10.15 6.31 -13.10
CA SER A 48 10.93 6.56 -14.33
C SER A 48 10.92 8.03 -14.76
N ALA A 49 10.00 8.84 -14.22
CA ALA A 49 9.89 10.27 -14.48
C ALA A 49 10.85 11.12 -13.62
N GLY A 50 11.52 10.54 -12.62
CA GLY A 50 12.44 11.24 -11.73
C GLY A 50 11.79 11.86 -10.49
N ASP A 51 10.46 11.81 -10.39
CA ASP A 51 9.71 12.24 -9.21
C ASP A 51 9.58 11.07 -8.24
N ASP A 52 10.53 10.95 -7.31
CA ASP A 52 10.53 9.94 -6.26
C ASP A 52 9.36 10.17 -5.29
N LEU A 53 8.61 9.11 -5.00
CA LEU A 53 7.51 9.14 -4.03
C LEU A 53 7.98 8.67 -2.66
N ARG A 54 7.54 9.36 -1.60
CA ARG A 54 7.72 8.92 -0.21
C ARG A 54 6.47 8.18 0.23
N ILE A 55 6.65 6.95 0.69
CA ILE A 55 5.56 6.05 1.09
C ILE A 55 5.85 5.58 2.51
N TRP A 56 4.82 5.55 3.34
CA TRP A 56 4.94 5.00 4.68
C TRP A 56 4.92 3.48 4.64
N VAL A 57 5.87 2.83 5.31
CA VAL A 57 5.93 1.37 5.51
C VAL A 57 5.70 1.09 6.98
N VAL A 58 4.83 0.13 7.26
CA VAL A 58 4.37 -0.18 8.63
C VAL A 58 4.54 -1.65 9.00
N ALA A 59 4.89 -2.52 8.05
CA ALA A 59 5.18 -3.92 8.31
C ALA A 59 6.09 -4.53 7.23
N LEU A 60 6.87 -5.55 7.62
CA LEU A 60 7.78 -6.32 6.77
C LEU A 60 7.47 -7.81 6.86
N ILE A 61 7.33 -8.48 5.71
CA ILE A 61 7.20 -9.93 5.67
C ILE A 61 7.85 -10.53 4.42
N GLY A 62 8.87 -11.37 4.62
CA GLY A 62 9.62 -11.97 3.51
C GLY A 62 10.22 -10.92 2.57
N ARG A 63 9.70 -10.84 1.34
CA ARG A 63 10.12 -9.87 0.31
C ARG A 63 9.09 -8.76 0.05
N THR A 64 8.12 -8.62 0.95
CA THR A 64 7.05 -7.64 0.83
C THR A 64 6.93 -6.75 2.05
N VAL A 65 6.21 -5.64 1.86
CA VAL A 65 5.85 -4.67 2.89
C VAL A 65 4.34 -4.50 2.93
N ILE A 66 3.81 -4.08 4.08
CA ILE A 66 2.55 -3.34 4.12
C ILE A 66 2.89 -1.86 4.19
N SER A 67 2.31 -1.10 3.28
CA SER A 67 2.57 0.33 3.11
C SER A 67 1.28 1.13 3.13
N TYR A 68 1.35 2.39 3.54
CA TYR A 68 0.27 3.36 3.44
C TYR A 68 0.57 4.38 2.34
N ASN A 69 -0.36 4.54 1.40
CA ASN A 69 -0.26 5.47 0.28
C ASN A 69 -1.11 6.72 0.53
N ASP A 70 -0.47 7.88 0.62
CA ASP A 70 -1.12 9.17 0.87
C ASP A 70 -2.06 9.59 -0.27
N LEU A 71 -1.80 9.18 -1.51
CA LEU A 71 -2.60 9.54 -2.68
C LEU A 71 -3.91 8.75 -2.74
N GLU A 72 -3.87 7.48 -2.36
CA GLU A 72 -5.01 6.56 -2.38
C GLU A 72 -5.68 6.42 -1.00
N HIS A 73 -5.09 7.01 0.04
CA HIS A 73 -5.58 6.98 1.42
C HIS A 73 -5.83 5.57 1.99
N GLY A 74 -4.97 4.60 1.67
CA GLY A 74 -5.15 3.20 2.09
C GLY A 74 -3.85 2.45 2.33
N PHE A 75 -4.01 1.28 2.95
CA PHE A 75 -2.96 0.29 3.12
C PHE A 75 -2.98 -0.70 1.94
N ASP A 76 -1.80 -1.13 1.52
CA ASP A 76 -1.64 -2.20 0.53
C ASP A 76 -0.31 -2.94 0.73
N ARG A 77 -0.24 -4.13 0.15
CA ARG A 77 0.94 -4.98 0.11
C ARG A 77 1.73 -4.76 -1.17
N SER A 78 3.02 -4.48 -1.02
CA SER A 78 3.95 -4.22 -2.11
C SER A 78 5.22 -5.04 -1.99
N ASN A 79 5.83 -5.40 -3.13
CA ASN A 79 7.21 -5.89 -3.14
C ASN A 79 8.18 -4.73 -2.90
N PHE A 80 9.28 -4.98 -2.20
CA PHE A 80 10.38 -4.03 -2.09
C PHE A 80 11.61 -4.49 -2.87
N VAL A 81 12.44 -3.53 -3.28
CA VAL A 81 13.71 -3.79 -3.98
C VAL A 81 14.80 -4.12 -2.97
N ARG A 82 14.93 -3.24 -1.97
CA ARG A 82 15.81 -3.35 -0.81
C ARG A 82 15.17 -2.58 0.34
N TYR A 83 15.68 -2.76 1.55
CA TYR A 83 15.23 -1.97 2.69
C TYR A 83 15.31 -0.46 2.39
N GLY A 84 14.24 0.27 2.65
CA GLY A 84 14.10 1.69 2.31
C GLY A 84 13.57 1.99 0.91
N GLU A 85 13.33 0.98 0.06
CA GLU A 85 12.94 1.19 -1.35
C GLU A 85 11.84 0.22 -1.86
N ILE A 86 10.68 0.76 -2.20
CA ILE A 86 9.52 0.02 -2.71
C ILE A 86 9.59 -0.11 -4.24
N ALA A 87 9.38 -1.32 -4.76
CA ALA A 87 9.41 -1.58 -6.20
C ALA A 87 8.22 -0.95 -6.92
N GLN A 88 7.02 -1.11 -6.36
CA GLN A 88 5.80 -0.49 -6.86
C GLN A 88 4.81 -0.30 -5.70
N PRO A 89 4.40 0.94 -5.38
CA PRO A 89 3.32 1.16 -4.43
C PRO A 89 2.06 0.45 -4.91
N GLY A 90 1.37 -0.13 -3.95
CA GLY A 90 0.04 -0.63 -4.17
C GLY A 90 -0.97 0.50 -4.43
N TRP A 91 -2.04 0.16 -5.14
CA TRP A 91 -3.20 1.02 -5.37
C TRP A 91 -4.36 0.68 -4.44
N GLY A 92 -4.12 -0.18 -3.44
CA GLY A 92 -5.12 -0.58 -2.46
C GLY A 92 -5.59 0.59 -1.61
N GLN A 93 -6.91 0.77 -1.57
CA GLN A 93 -7.61 1.68 -0.65
C GLN A 93 -8.09 0.95 0.60
N SER A 94 -7.37 -0.10 1.01
CA SER A 94 -7.84 -1.00 2.06
C SER A 94 -7.51 -0.48 3.46
N ASP A 95 -8.34 -0.82 4.43
CA ASP A 95 -8.00 -0.64 5.84
C ASP A 95 -6.91 -1.65 6.27
N LEU A 96 -6.17 -1.33 7.33
CA LEU A 96 -5.00 -2.12 7.74
C LEU A 96 -5.34 -3.60 8.02
N GLU A 97 -6.46 -3.88 8.69
CA GLU A 97 -6.86 -5.24 8.99
C GLU A 97 -7.12 -6.07 7.72
N ILE A 98 -7.58 -5.43 6.64
CA ILE A 98 -7.79 -6.09 5.35
C ILE A 98 -6.45 -6.44 4.72
N ALA A 99 -5.49 -5.50 4.70
CA ALA A 99 -4.13 -5.78 4.21
C ALA A 99 -3.45 -6.91 5.02
N VAL A 100 -3.64 -6.95 6.35
CA VAL A 100 -3.15 -8.03 7.20
C VAL A 100 -3.86 -9.36 6.92
N GLN A 101 -5.18 -9.33 6.65
CA GLN A 101 -5.93 -10.53 6.27
C GLN A 101 -5.42 -11.09 4.94
N ASP A 102 -5.09 -10.23 3.98
CA ASP A 102 -4.52 -10.68 2.71
C ASP A 102 -3.18 -11.38 2.91
N VAL A 103 -2.32 -10.90 3.82
CA VAL A 103 -1.09 -11.60 4.17
C VAL A 103 -1.38 -12.96 4.82
N LEU A 104 -2.36 -13.04 5.73
CA LEU A 104 -2.76 -14.34 6.31
C LEU A 104 -3.22 -15.33 5.24
N ASN A 105 -4.10 -14.89 4.34
CA ASN A 105 -4.60 -15.71 3.24
C ASN A 105 -3.44 -16.20 2.36
N GLU A 106 -2.48 -15.34 2.07
CA GLU A 106 -1.30 -15.70 1.28
C GLU A 106 -0.42 -16.75 1.95
N LEU A 107 -0.21 -16.64 3.27
CA LEU A 107 0.53 -17.62 4.04
C LEU A 107 -0.19 -18.98 4.06
N GLU A 108 -1.53 -18.97 4.08
CA GLU A 108 -2.36 -20.18 4.06
C GLU A 108 -2.38 -20.85 2.68
N PHE A 109 -2.56 -20.07 1.61
CA PHE A 109 -2.72 -20.62 0.25
C PHE A 109 -1.42 -20.72 -0.55
N GLY A 110 -0.32 -20.13 -0.07
CA GLY A 110 0.97 -20.09 -0.78
C GLY A 110 0.94 -19.26 -2.07
N ARG A 111 -0.08 -18.41 -2.26
CA ARG A 111 -0.25 -17.55 -3.46
C ARG A 111 -0.98 -16.26 -3.11
N ARG A 112 -0.74 -15.21 -3.90
CA ARG A 112 -1.45 -13.92 -3.78
C ARG A 112 -2.95 -14.09 -4.03
N THR A 113 -3.77 -13.70 -3.06
CA THR A 113 -5.25 -13.70 -3.16
C THR A 113 -5.82 -12.30 -3.42
N ALA A 114 -5.11 -11.25 -3.00
CA ALA A 114 -5.53 -9.87 -3.25
C ALA A 114 -5.49 -9.54 -4.76
N PRO A 115 -6.49 -8.82 -5.31
CA PRO A 115 -6.48 -8.39 -6.70
C PRO A 115 -5.22 -7.58 -7.04
N ILE A 116 -4.54 -7.92 -8.13
CA ILE A 116 -3.52 -7.04 -8.70
C ILE A 116 -4.25 -5.99 -9.54
N ILE A 117 -4.51 -4.82 -8.97
CA ILE A 117 -5.01 -3.68 -9.73
C ILE A 117 -3.82 -3.06 -10.47
N SER A 118 -3.65 -3.43 -11.75
CA SER A 118 -2.74 -2.68 -12.63
C SER A 118 -3.45 -1.44 -13.15
N GLY A 119 -2.72 -0.34 -13.35
CA GLY A 119 -3.24 0.85 -14.03
C GLY A 119 -3.91 0.50 -15.37
N ALA A 120 -4.80 1.39 -15.84
CA ALA A 120 -5.52 1.20 -17.10
C ALA A 120 -4.53 0.89 -18.23
N LYS A 121 -4.74 -0.23 -18.94
CA LYS A 121 -4.05 -0.47 -20.22
C LYS A 121 -4.63 0.53 -21.22
N PRO A 122 -3.83 1.41 -21.85
CA PRO A 122 -4.34 2.28 -22.90
C PRO A 122 -4.94 1.43 -24.01
N GLY A 123 -6.23 1.57 -24.27
CA GLY A 123 -6.87 1.00 -25.44
C GLY A 123 -6.47 1.81 -26.67
N THR A 124 -6.10 1.15 -27.76
CA THR A 124 -5.98 1.82 -29.06
C THR A 124 -7.38 2.20 -29.54
N TYR A 125 -7.73 3.49 -29.45
CA TYR A 125 -8.91 4.00 -30.15
C TYR A 125 -8.67 3.88 -31.66
N PRO A 126 -9.47 3.11 -32.42
CA PRO A 126 -9.37 3.13 -33.87
C PRO A 126 -9.75 4.54 -34.34
N GLY A 127 -8.79 5.25 -34.93
CA GLY A 127 -8.99 6.59 -35.47
C GLY A 127 -10.18 6.59 -36.43
N GLN A 128 -11.07 7.57 -36.28
CA GLN A 128 -12.13 7.80 -37.25
C GLN A 128 -11.48 7.95 -38.63
N GLY A 129 -11.84 7.05 -39.55
CA GLY A 129 -11.50 7.18 -40.95
C GLY A 129 -11.98 8.52 -41.45
N SER A 130 -11.05 9.33 -41.95
CA SER A 130 -11.36 10.55 -42.70
C SER A 130 -12.23 10.16 -43.89
N ARG A 131 -13.39 10.82 -44.00
CA ARG A 131 -14.24 10.80 -45.20
C ARG A 131 -13.56 11.54 -46.35
#